data_AF-A0A2H0M098-F1
#
_entry.id   AF-A0A2H0M098-F1
#
_cell.length_a   1.000
_cell.length_b   1.000
_cell.length_c   1.000
_cell.angle_alpha   90.00
_cell.angle_beta   90.00
_cell.angle_gamma   90.00
#
_symmetry.space_group_name_H-M   'P 1'
#
loop_
_entity.id
_entity.type
_entity.pdbx_description
1 polymer ?
#
loop_
_entity_poly.entity_id
_entity_poly.type
_entity_poly.pdbx_seq_one_letter_code
_entity_poly.pdbx_strand_id
1 'polypeptide(L)'
;MKRALSCLLFCIFSTFYFITISYAGITLRLVAMNPADNEQTVPVKVYLPMEIKPEDVIYKEDLEIGYDTQQGSYYVHGEYLLGPKEVLEKEIELKDIWIIDESQIDLIRQEAKSIAEDFKKTNYAAKAALIYQGIDKKLQNVAEMQKASSASPGYHISNYRNALSLLNSAKADLLAAKTLLAEVSPKGLAKFTWKIILFIIIFLGVLGVSFFFIWQRQSKIEAEEKPQE
;
A
#
# COMPACT_ATOMS: atom_id res chain seq x y z
N MET A 1 49.94 22.96 26.86
CA MET A 1 49.18 23.19 25.61
C MET A 1 48.48 21.92 25.08
N LYS A 2 47.87 21.08 25.94
CA LYS A 2 47.13 19.86 25.52
C LYS A 2 45.84 19.58 26.31
N ARG A 3 45.45 20.46 27.24
CA ARG A 3 44.24 20.29 28.08
C ARG A 3 43.13 21.29 27.81
N ALA A 4 43.41 22.37 27.06
CA ALA A 4 42.41 23.38 26.68
C ALA A 4 41.70 23.08 25.34
N LEU A 5 42.22 22.13 24.54
CA LEU A 5 41.66 21.80 23.22
C LEU A 5 40.59 20.69 23.28
N SER A 6 40.44 20.00 24.42
CA SER A 6 39.51 18.88 24.56
C SER A 6 38.10 19.27 25.00
N CYS A 7 37.90 20.50 25.48
CA CYS A 7 36.57 21.01 25.86
C CYS A 7 35.86 21.76 24.73
N LEU A 8 36.56 22.16 23.67
CA LEU A 8 35.97 22.94 22.58
C LEU A 8 35.38 22.08 21.45
N LEU A 9 35.60 20.76 21.50
CA LEU A 9 35.09 19.79 20.52
C LEU A 9 33.82 19.04 20.98
N PHE A 10 33.32 19.29 22.19
CA PHE A 10 32.09 18.67 22.71
C PHE A 10 30.85 19.58 22.64
N CYS A 11 31.00 20.84 22.20
CA CYS A 11 29.90 21.82 22.19
C CYS A 11 29.19 21.99 20.83
N ILE A 12 29.54 21.23 19.78
CA ILE A 12 28.96 21.41 18.43
C ILE A 12 27.93 20.31 18.08
N PHE A 13 27.75 19.28 18.92
CA PHE A 13 26.83 18.16 18.65
C PHE A 13 25.48 18.25 19.38
N SER A 14 24.97 19.47 19.58
CA SER A 14 23.62 19.70 20.14
C SER A 14 22.85 20.79 19.41
N THR A 15 23.00 20.87 18.09
CA THR A 15 21.91 21.42 17.27
C THR A 15 20.86 20.32 17.15
N PHE A 16 20.03 20.19 18.19
CA PHE A 16 18.74 19.54 18.09
C PHE A 16 17.98 20.35 17.03
N TYR A 17 18.01 19.89 15.78
CA TYR A 17 17.14 20.40 14.74
C TYR A 17 15.72 20.09 15.21
N PHE A 18 15.07 21.07 15.83
CA PHE A 18 13.62 21.07 15.97
C PHE A 18 13.08 21.14 14.55
N ILE A 19 12.80 19.96 13.98
CA ILE A 19 11.99 19.84 12.79
C ILE A 19 10.60 20.32 13.21
N THR A 20 10.28 21.57 12.89
CA THR A 20 8.90 22.04 12.96
C THR A 20 8.13 21.27 11.88
N ILE A 21 7.42 20.22 12.29
CA ILE A 21 6.50 19.54 11.38
C ILE A 21 5.35 20.52 11.17
N SER A 22 5.35 21.19 10.01
CA SER A 22 4.20 21.97 9.56
C SER A 22 3.14 20.99 9.10
N TYR A 23 2.02 20.93 9.80
CA TYR A 23 0.87 20.14 9.38
C TYR A 23 0.00 20.98 8.44
N ALA A 24 -0.48 20.38 7.35
CA ALA A 24 -1.60 20.95 6.63
C ALA A 24 -2.85 20.74 7.50
N GLY A 25 -3.56 21.82 7.82
CA GLY A 25 -4.75 21.82 8.65
C GLY A 25 -6.03 21.97 7.81
N ILE A 26 -7.12 21.38 8.29
CA ILE A 26 -8.47 21.57 7.78
C ILE A 26 -9.32 22.20 8.87
N THR A 27 -9.82 23.40 8.59
CA THR A 27 -10.77 24.10 9.44
C THR A 27 -12.19 23.65 9.17
N LEU A 28 -12.91 23.25 10.21
CA LEU A 28 -14.36 23.06 10.22
C LEU A 28 -15.00 24.18 11.03
N ARG A 29 -15.99 24.86 10.42
CA ARG A 29 -16.79 25.89 11.08
C ARG A 29 -18.14 25.34 11.50
N LEU A 30 -18.48 25.51 12.76
CA LEU A 30 -19.74 25.13 13.37
C LEU A 30 -20.54 26.41 13.63
N VAL A 31 -21.82 26.37 13.30
CA VAL A 31 -22.74 27.49 13.54
C VAL A 31 -23.91 26.97 14.35
N ALA A 32 -24.12 27.57 15.52
CA ALA A 32 -25.29 27.33 16.36
C ALA A 32 -26.04 28.64 16.53
N MET A 33 -27.37 28.59 16.59
CA MET A 33 -28.18 29.80 16.78
C MET A 33 -29.27 29.57 17.81
N ASN A 34 -29.59 30.61 18.56
CA ASN A 34 -30.78 30.67 19.40
C ASN A 34 -31.97 31.19 18.55
N PRO A 35 -32.94 30.34 18.15
CA PRO A 35 -34.11 30.83 17.41
C PRO A 35 -35.14 31.57 18.27
N ALA A 36 -35.05 31.52 19.60
CA ALA A 36 -36.01 32.09 20.53
C ALA A 36 -35.78 33.59 20.78
N ASP A 37 -36.78 34.23 21.39
CA ASP A 37 -36.74 35.65 21.78
C ASP A 37 -36.27 35.85 23.23
N ASN A 38 -35.90 34.76 23.91
CA ASN A 38 -35.34 34.72 25.25
C ASN A 38 -34.01 33.95 25.26
N GLU A 39 -33.23 34.15 26.32
CA GLU A 39 -31.98 33.44 26.53
C GLU A 39 -32.23 31.93 26.74
N GLN A 40 -31.41 31.08 26.11
CA GLN A 40 -31.47 29.63 26.28
C GLN A 40 -30.10 28.98 26.13
N THR A 41 -29.90 27.86 26.82
CA THR A 41 -28.74 26.99 26.63
C THR A 41 -28.94 26.16 25.37
N VAL A 42 -28.06 26.35 24.38
CA VAL A 42 -28.07 25.60 23.11
C VAL A 42 -26.96 24.55 23.15
N PRO A 43 -27.30 23.25 23.06
CA PRO A 43 -26.31 22.19 22.95
C PRO A 43 -25.75 22.14 21.52
N VAL A 44 -24.43 22.17 21.40
CA VAL A 44 -23.71 21.96 20.15
C VAL A 44 -23.17 20.55 20.16
N LYS A 45 -23.47 19.76 19.13
CA LYS A 45 -22.90 18.43 18.92
C LYS A 45 -22.71 18.18 17.43
N VAL A 46 -21.47 17.90 17.02
CA VAL A 46 -21.14 17.60 15.62
C VAL A 46 -20.21 16.40 15.56
N TYR A 47 -20.56 15.43 14.71
CA TYR A 47 -19.74 14.25 14.47
C TYR A 47 -18.55 14.60 13.56
N LEU A 48 -17.38 14.12 13.95
CA LEU A 48 -16.17 14.20 13.15
C LEU A 48 -16.18 13.08 12.10
N PRO A 49 -15.45 13.23 10.98
CA PRO A 49 -15.26 12.15 10.04
C PRO A 49 -14.69 10.90 10.74
N MET A 50 -15.15 9.72 10.35
CA MET A 50 -14.81 8.45 11.02
C MET A 50 -13.31 8.13 11.03
N GLU A 51 -12.55 8.73 10.11
CA GLU A 51 -11.10 8.56 10.01
C GLU A 51 -10.32 9.31 11.10
N ILE A 52 -10.93 10.33 11.72
CA ILE A 52 -10.29 11.22 12.68
C ILE A 52 -10.19 10.57 14.05
N LYS A 53 -9.05 10.74 14.69
CA LYS A 53 -8.83 10.38 16.10
C LYS A 53 -8.65 11.65 16.95
N PRO A 54 -8.71 11.54 18.29
CA PRO A 54 -8.49 12.68 19.17
C PRO A 54 -7.13 13.34 18.95
N GLU A 55 -6.10 12.56 18.56
CA GLU A 55 -4.77 13.08 18.29
C GLU A 55 -4.67 13.90 16.99
N ASP A 56 -5.65 13.78 16.11
CA ASP A 56 -5.72 14.53 14.85
C ASP A 56 -6.47 15.87 15.02
N VAL A 57 -7.03 16.15 16.21
CA VAL A 57 -7.66 17.44 16.52
C VAL A 57 -6.60 18.41 17.03
N ILE A 58 -6.23 19.38 16.19
CA ILE A 58 -5.20 20.38 16.48
C ILE A 58 -5.76 21.47 17.42
N TYR A 59 -6.97 21.91 17.13
CA TYR A 59 -7.64 22.98 17.87
C TYR A 59 -9.13 22.69 18.01
N LYS A 60 -9.69 22.95 19.20
CA LYS A 60 -11.09 22.66 19.52
C LYS A 60 -11.73 23.69 20.48
N GLU A 61 -11.12 24.86 20.64
CA GLU A 61 -11.55 25.87 21.62
C GLU A 61 -11.88 25.26 23.01
N ASP A 62 -13.11 25.47 23.48
CA ASP A 62 -13.71 24.97 24.72
C ASP A 62 -14.62 23.74 24.50
N LEU A 63 -14.64 23.18 23.28
CA LEU A 63 -15.40 21.97 22.98
C LEU A 63 -14.71 20.73 23.56
N GLU A 64 -15.53 19.78 24.00
CA GLU A 64 -15.10 18.46 24.46
C GLU A 64 -15.21 17.42 23.34
N ILE A 65 -14.37 16.38 23.40
CA ILE A 65 -14.40 15.28 22.43
C ILE A 65 -15.02 14.06 23.13
N GLY A 66 -16.10 13.55 22.56
CA GLY A 66 -16.71 12.29 22.93
C GLY A 66 -16.49 11.22 21.86
N TYR A 67 -16.66 9.96 22.25
CA TYR A 67 -16.69 8.81 21.32
C TYR A 67 -18.05 8.12 21.41
N ASP A 68 -18.69 7.92 20.27
CA ASP A 68 -19.95 7.19 20.16
C ASP A 68 -19.66 5.75 19.74
N THR A 69 -19.86 4.79 20.65
CA THR A 69 -19.59 3.37 20.39
C THR A 69 -20.59 2.73 19.42
N GLN A 70 -21.78 3.30 19.27
CA GLN A 70 -22.79 2.78 18.33
C GLN A 70 -22.46 3.22 16.91
N GLN A 71 -22.03 4.47 16.74
CA GLN A 71 -21.66 5.02 15.43
C GLN A 71 -20.19 4.79 15.05
N GLY A 72 -19.35 4.43 16.01
CA GLY A 72 -17.92 4.20 15.80
C GLY A 72 -17.17 5.47 15.38
N SER A 73 -17.60 6.64 15.88
CA SER A 73 -17.03 7.93 15.49
C SER A 73 -16.88 8.87 16.67
N TYR A 74 -15.89 9.77 16.57
CA TYR A 74 -15.71 10.85 17.51
C TYR A 74 -16.66 12.00 17.18
N TYR A 75 -17.04 12.76 18.20
CA TYR A 75 -17.83 13.97 18.05
C TYR A 75 -17.31 15.03 19.00
N VAL A 76 -17.51 16.28 18.61
CA VAL A 76 -17.30 17.43 19.48
C VAL A 76 -18.62 17.92 20.06
N HIS A 77 -18.59 18.36 21.31
CA HIS A 77 -19.77 18.90 21.96
C HIS A 77 -19.47 20.00 22.99
N GLY A 78 -20.49 20.80 23.27
CA GLY A 78 -20.48 21.86 24.28
C GLY A 78 -21.88 22.41 24.50
N GLU A 79 -22.11 23.06 25.64
CA GLU A 79 -23.36 23.75 25.94
C GLU A 79 -23.09 25.23 26.15
N TYR A 80 -23.83 26.08 25.44
CA TYR A 80 -23.60 27.51 25.44
C TYR A 80 -24.89 28.26 25.73
N LEU A 81 -24.82 29.19 26.68
CA LEU A 81 -25.92 30.11 26.96
C LEU A 81 -25.92 31.21 25.89
N LEU A 82 -26.97 31.25 25.08
CA LEU A 82 -27.12 32.20 23.97
C LEU A 82 -28.29 33.15 24.22
N GLY A 83 -28.07 34.43 24.02
CA GLY A 83 -29.10 35.47 24.04
C GLY A 83 -30.09 35.37 22.88
N PRO A 84 -31.18 36.16 22.90
CA PRO A 84 -32.20 36.14 21.86
C PRO A 84 -31.62 36.37 20.47
N LYS A 85 -31.93 35.47 19.51
CA LYS A 85 -31.42 35.51 18.13
C LYS A 85 -29.89 35.49 18.00
N GLU A 86 -29.15 35.19 19.06
CA GLU A 86 -27.69 35.14 19.01
C GLU A 86 -27.22 33.95 18.16
N VAL A 87 -26.16 34.18 17.39
CA VAL A 87 -25.47 33.17 16.59
C VAL A 87 -24.07 32.97 17.16
N LEU A 88 -23.76 31.73 17.51
CA LEU A 88 -22.45 31.29 17.96
C LEU A 88 -21.75 30.60 16.79
N GLU A 89 -20.56 31.10 16.46
CA GLU A 89 -19.64 30.42 15.55
C GLU A 89 -18.49 29.80 16.35
N LYS A 90 -18.14 28.56 16.02
CA LYS A 90 -17.01 27.83 16.61
C LYS A 90 -16.15 27.24 15.52
N GLU A 91 -14.84 27.19 15.76
CA GLU A 91 -13.88 26.62 14.82
C GLU A 91 -13.18 25.39 15.41
N ILE A 92 -13.00 24.38 14.57
CA ILE A 92 -12.19 23.20 14.90
C ILE A 92 -11.16 23.02 13.80
N GLU A 93 -9.90 22.95 14.19
CA GLU A 93 -8.81 22.64 13.28
C GLU A 93 -8.43 21.17 13.41
N LEU A 94 -8.49 20.46 12.29
CA LEU A 94 -8.11 19.07 12.17
C LEU A 94 -6.82 18.96 11.37
N LYS A 95 -5.98 18.00 11.71
CA LYS A 95 -4.85 17.60 10.87
C LYS A 95 -5.37 16.99 9.58
N ASP A 96 -4.84 17.42 8.44
CA ASP A 96 -5.14 16.79 7.16
C ASP A 96 -4.49 15.40 7.10
N ILE A 97 -5.31 14.38 7.34
CA ILE A 97 -4.96 12.96 7.22
C ILE A 97 -5.47 12.35 5.91
N TRP A 98 -6.16 13.13 5.06
CA TRP A 98 -6.83 12.65 3.86
C TRP A 98 -5.95 12.75 2.63
N ILE A 99 -4.72 12.24 2.76
CA ILE A 99 -3.71 12.23 1.71
C ILE A 99 -3.18 10.79 1.56
N ILE A 100 -3.18 10.31 0.33
CA ILE A 100 -2.56 9.07 -0.10
C ILE A 100 -1.13 9.39 -0.52
N ASP A 101 -0.17 8.72 0.13
CA ASP A 101 1.25 8.84 -0.19
C ASP A 101 1.53 8.51 -1.67
N GLU A 102 2.19 9.45 -2.36
CA GLU A 102 2.58 9.32 -3.76
C GLU A 102 3.52 8.13 -3.97
N SER A 103 4.37 7.81 -2.97
CA SER A 103 5.26 6.66 -3.01
C SER A 103 4.49 5.33 -3.14
N GLN A 104 3.30 5.25 -2.52
CA GLN A 104 2.44 4.07 -2.60
C GLN A 104 1.83 3.94 -4.00
N ILE A 105 1.42 5.06 -4.61
CA ILE A 105 0.89 5.08 -5.99
C ILE A 105 1.97 4.60 -6.96
N ASP A 106 3.18 5.13 -6.82
CA ASP A 106 4.31 4.77 -7.67
C ASP A 106 4.75 3.32 -7.49
N LEU A 107 4.77 2.80 -6.27
CA LEU A 107 5.10 1.40 -6.01
C LEU A 107 4.13 0.46 -6.74
N ILE A 108 2.82 0.71 -6.65
CA ILE A 108 1.80 -0.09 -7.35
C ILE A 108 1.98 0.02 -8.87
N ARG A 109 2.24 1.23 -9.39
CA ARG A 109 2.49 1.44 -10.83
C ARG A 109 3.71 0.67 -11.32
N GLN A 110 4.81 0.73 -10.57
CA GLN A 110 6.05 0.03 -10.90
C GLN A 110 5.86 -1.49 -10.86
N GLU A 111 5.18 -2.01 -9.83
CA GLU A 111 4.84 -3.44 -9.75
C GLU A 111 3.98 -3.89 -10.93
N ALA A 112 2.92 -3.14 -11.26
CA ALA A 112 2.04 -3.45 -12.39
C ALA A 112 2.81 -3.45 -13.71
N LYS A 113 3.71 -2.48 -13.91
CA LYS A 113 4.58 -2.42 -15.09
C LYS A 113 5.50 -3.63 -15.17
N SER A 114 6.15 -3.99 -14.06
CA SER A 114 7.04 -5.17 -14.00
C SER A 114 6.30 -6.46 -14.36
N ILE A 115 5.07 -6.63 -13.87
CA ILE A 115 4.24 -7.79 -14.18
C ILE A 115 3.87 -7.83 -15.66
N ALA A 116 3.46 -6.69 -16.24
CA ALA A 116 3.14 -6.61 -17.66
C ALA A 116 4.35 -6.96 -18.55
N GLU A 117 5.56 -6.55 -18.15
CA GLU A 117 6.80 -6.94 -18.84
C GLU A 117 7.05 -8.46 -18.78
N ASP A 118 6.80 -9.09 -17.63
CA ASP A 118 6.94 -10.54 -17.48
C ASP A 118 5.92 -11.32 -18.35
N PHE A 119 4.73 -10.76 -18.56
CA PHE A 119 3.72 -11.33 -19.45
C PHE A 119 4.09 -11.29 -20.93
N LYS A 120 5.02 -10.42 -21.39
CA LYS A 120 5.44 -10.34 -22.80
C LYS A 120 5.99 -11.66 -23.36
N LYS A 121 6.46 -12.54 -22.46
CA LYS A 121 7.00 -13.87 -22.78
C LYS A 121 5.92 -14.96 -22.86
N THR A 122 4.65 -14.58 -22.75
CA THR A 122 3.50 -15.49 -22.64
C THR A 122 2.47 -15.16 -23.72
N ASN A 123 1.56 -16.10 -23.97
CA ASN A 123 0.42 -15.87 -24.87
C ASN A 123 -0.61 -14.84 -24.31
N TYR A 124 -0.41 -14.36 -23.07
CA TYR A 124 -1.32 -13.44 -22.39
C TYR A 124 -0.85 -11.98 -22.43
N ALA A 125 0.19 -11.66 -23.21
CA ALA A 125 0.78 -10.33 -23.28
C ALA A 125 -0.24 -9.21 -23.56
N ALA A 126 -1.15 -9.41 -24.52
CA ALA A 126 -2.20 -8.43 -24.85
C ALA A 126 -3.18 -8.21 -23.68
N LYS A 127 -3.62 -9.29 -23.02
CA LYS A 127 -4.51 -9.22 -21.85
C LYS A 127 -3.83 -8.51 -20.67
N ALA A 128 -2.55 -8.81 -20.43
CA ALA A 128 -1.78 -8.17 -19.38
C ALA A 128 -1.56 -6.67 -19.63
N ALA A 129 -1.35 -6.26 -20.89
CA ALA A 129 -1.24 -4.86 -21.26
C ALA A 129 -2.53 -4.08 -20.95
N LEU A 130 -3.71 -4.67 -21.20
CA LEU A 130 -5.00 -4.07 -20.86
C LEU A 130 -5.18 -3.93 -19.34
N ILE A 131 -4.80 -4.95 -18.56
CA ILE A 131 -4.86 -4.88 -17.09
C ILE A 131 -3.94 -3.77 -16.57
N TYR A 132 -2.71 -3.69 -17.09
CA TYR A 132 -1.77 -2.61 -16.75
C TYR A 132 -2.34 -1.23 -17.05
N GLN A 133 -2.89 -1.02 -18.26
CA GLN A 133 -3.52 0.25 -18.64
C GLN A 133 -4.69 0.61 -17.72
N GLY A 134 -5.50 -0.38 -17.32
CA GLY A 134 -6.58 -0.20 -16.36
C GLY A 134 -6.09 0.24 -14.99
N ILE A 135 -5.04 -0.41 -14.48
CA ILE A 135 -4.37 -0.05 -13.22
C ILE A 135 -3.81 1.37 -13.31
N ASP A 136 -3.03 1.67 -14.34
CA ASP A 136 -2.36 2.96 -14.51
C ASP A 136 -3.38 4.11 -14.61
N LYS A 137 -4.48 3.91 -15.34
CA LYS A 137 -5.60 4.87 -15.39
C LYS A 137 -6.24 5.11 -14.02
N LYS A 138 -6.47 4.06 -13.23
CA LYS A 138 -7.01 4.21 -11.87
C LYS A 138 -6.04 4.99 -10.97
N LEU A 139 -4.74 4.70 -11.05
CA LEU A 139 -3.70 5.39 -10.28
C LEU A 139 -3.53 6.86 -10.71
N GLN A 140 -3.67 7.15 -12.01
CA GLN A 140 -3.70 8.51 -12.52
C GLN A 140 -4.90 9.28 -11.94
N ASN A 141 -6.10 8.70 -11.99
CA ASN A 141 -7.29 9.32 -11.40
C ASN A 141 -7.11 9.59 -9.89
N VAL A 142 -6.48 8.67 -9.15
CA VAL A 142 -6.15 8.87 -7.73
C VAL A 142 -5.25 10.11 -7.56
N ALA A 143 -4.17 10.23 -8.35
CA ALA A 143 -3.29 11.39 -8.28
C ALA A 143 -3.99 12.69 -8.68
N GLU A 144 -4.88 12.66 -9.66
CA GLU A 144 -5.67 13.81 -10.10
C GLU A 144 -6.67 14.27 -9.03
N MET A 145 -7.36 13.34 -8.36
CA MET A 145 -8.28 13.65 -7.26
C MET A 145 -7.59 14.36 -6.09
N GLN A 146 -6.31 14.06 -5.83
CA GLN A 146 -5.52 14.72 -4.79
C GLN A 146 -4.98 16.09 -5.20
N LYS A 147 -4.75 16.30 -6.50
CA LYS A 147 -4.28 17.60 -7.05
C LYS A 147 -5.43 18.59 -7.23
N ALA A 148 -6.65 18.11 -7.36
CA ALA A 148 -7.82 18.95 -7.50
C ALA A 148 -7.99 19.82 -6.24
N SER A 149 -7.89 21.14 -6.39
CA SER A 149 -8.18 22.08 -5.30
C SER A 149 -9.59 21.82 -4.77
N SER A 150 -9.70 21.48 -3.49
CA SER A 150 -10.99 21.19 -2.88
C SER A 150 -11.73 22.49 -2.56
N ALA A 151 -12.97 22.61 -3.02
CA ALA A 151 -13.81 23.78 -2.74
C ALA A 151 -14.29 23.83 -1.27
N SER A 152 -14.27 22.69 -0.58
CA SER A 152 -14.64 22.58 0.84
C SER A 152 -13.96 21.36 1.50
N PRO A 153 -13.81 21.37 2.83
CA PRO A 153 -13.35 20.22 3.60
C PRO A 153 -14.12 18.93 3.32
N GLY A 154 -15.45 19.01 3.22
CA GLY A 154 -16.29 17.85 2.91
C GLY A 154 -16.01 17.27 1.53
N TYR A 155 -15.74 18.12 0.55
CA TYR A 155 -15.35 17.67 -0.79
C TYR A 155 -13.97 17.02 -0.81
N HIS A 156 -13.00 17.57 -0.06
CA HIS A 156 -11.68 16.97 0.13
C HIS A 156 -11.77 15.55 0.71
N ILE A 157 -12.51 15.38 1.80
CA ILE A 157 -12.72 14.08 2.47
C ILE A 157 -13.42 13.09 1.52
N SER A 158 -14.42 13.55 0.77
CA SER A 158 -15.11 12.71 -0.21
C SER A 158 -14.19 12.24 -1.32
N ASN A 159 -13.36 13.13 -1.88
CA ASN A 159 -12.37 12.79 -2.89
C ASN A 159 -11.37 11.77 -2.36
N TYR A 160 -10.89 11.92 -1.13
CA TYR A 160 -10.02 10.93 -0.50
C TYR A 160 -10.67 9.55 -0.42
N ARG A 161 -11.93 9.45 0.02
CA ARG A 161 -12.66 8.17 0.10
C ARG A 161 -12.82 7.52 -1.28
N ASN A 162 -13.12 8.32 -2.30
CA ASN A 162 -13.21 7.85 -3.68
C ASN A 162 -11.85 7.38 -4.21
N ALA A 163 -10.80 8.14 -3.93
CA ALA A 163 -9.43 7.80 -4.30
C ALA A 163 -8.97 6.51 -3.61
N LEU A 164 -9.30 6.31 -2.32
CA LEU A 164 -9.01 5.10 -1.58
C LEU A 164 -9.71 3.88 -2.21
N SER A 165 -10.97 4.02 -2.63
CA SER A 165 -11.71 2.97 -3.34
C SER A 165 -11.04 2.61 -4.67
N LEU A 166 -10.65 3.61 -5.48
CA LEU A 166 -9.94 3.39 -6.75
C LEU A 166 -8.58 2.72 -6.54
N LEU A 167 -7.83 3.14 -5.51
CA LEU A 167 -6.54 2.57 -5.16
C LEU A 167 -6.68 1.09 -4.76
N ASN A 168 -7.70 0.76 -3.96
CA ASN A 168 -7.98 -0.63 -3.58
C ASN A 168 -8.40 -1.47 -4.79
N SER A 169 -9.16 -0.91 -5.73
CA SER A 169 -9.47 -1.58 -6.99
C SER A 169 -8.22 -1.83 -7.83
N ALA A 170 -7.29 -0.88 -7.91
CA ALA A 170 -6.00 -1.06 -8.59
C ALA A 170 -5.14 -2.15 -7.93
N LYS A 171 -5.13 -2.22 -6.59
CA LYS A 171 -4.46 -3.30 -5.84
C LYS A 171 -5.08 -4.67 -6.13
N ALA A 172 -6.40 -4.76 -6.22
CA ALA A 172 -7.10 -6.00 -6.55
C ALA A 172 -6.77 -6.48 -7.97
N ASP A 173 -6.77 -5.58 -8.96
CA ASP A 173 -6.36 -5.90 -10.33
C ASP A 173 -4.90 -6.33 -10.41
N LEU A 174 -4.02 -5.67 -9.65
CA LEU A 174 -2.61 -6.04 -9.55
C LEU A 174 -2.44 -7.45 -8.98
N LEU A 175 -3.19 -7.78 -7.93
CA LEU A 175 -3.20 -9.13 -7.36
C LEU A 175 -3.68 -10.16 -8.38
N ALA A 176 -4.76 -9.87 -9.11
CA ALA A 176 -5.28 -10.74 -10.16
C ALA A 176 -4.27 -10.93 -11.31
N ALA A 177 -3.52 -9.89 -11.66
CA ALA A 177 -2.43 -9.99 -12.63
C ALA A 177 -1.29 -10.89 -12.12
N LYS A 178 -0.91 -10.76 -10.84
CA LYS A 178 0.11 -11.61 -10.20
C LYS A 178 -0.31 -13.08 -10.19
N THR A 179 -1.56 -13.38 -9.82
CA THR A 179 -2.06 -14.76 -9.79
C THR A 179 -2.11 -15.36 -11.18
N LEU A 180 -2.59 -14.62 -12.18
CA LEU A 180 -2.59 -15.06 -13.57
C LEU A 180 -1.16 -15.31 -14.07
N LEU A 181 -0.21 -14.44 -13.76
CA LEU A 181 1.19 -14.62 -14.16
C LEU A 181 1.78 -15.90 -13.56
N ALA A 182 1.47 -16.19 -12.29
CA ALA A 182 1.95 -17.40 -11.63
C ALA A 182 1.42 -18.68 -12.30
N GLU A 183 0.20 -18.65 -12.83
CA GLU A 183 -0.41 -19.77 -13.55
C GLU A 183 0.20 -19.97 -14.95
N VAL A 184 0.47 -18.87 -15.67
CA VAL A 184 0.84 -18.94 -17.10
C VAL A 184 2.34 -18.84 -17.35
N SER A 185 3.15 -18.46 -16.36
CA SER A 185 4.57 -18.21 -16.55
C SER A 185 5.36 -19.51 -16.74
N PRO A 186 6.04 -19.72 -17.88
CA PRO A 186 6.84 -20.92 -18.14
C PRO A 186 8.18 -20.94 -17.38
N LYS A 187 8.47 -19.92 -16.53
CA LYS A 187 9.73 -19.83 -15.75
C LYS A 187 10.01 -21.09 -14.92
N GLY A 188 8.98 -21.86 -14.53
CA GLY A 188 9.13 -23.17 -13.88
C GLY A 188 9.29 -24.34 -14.85
N LEU A 189 8.56 -24.34 -15.97
CA LEU A 189 8.50 -25.46 -16.93
C LEU A 189 9.82 -25.67 -17.68
N ALA A 190 10.49 -24.61 -18.14
CA ALA A 190 11.71 -24.76 -18.94
C ALA A 190 12.87 -25.38 -18.14
N LYS A 191 13.01 -25.00 -16.86
CA LYS A 191 14.01 -25.61 -15.95
C LYS A 191 13.66 -27.07 -15.62
N PHE A 192 12.36 -27.38 -15.51
CA PHE A 192 11.88 -28.73 -15.25
C PHE A 192 12.13 -29.67 -16.44
N THR A 193 11.85 -29.22 -17.68
CA THR A 193 12.10 -29.99 -18.91
C THR A 193 13.57 -30.34 -19.09
N TRP A 194 14.49 -29.38 -18.89
CA TRP A 194 15.93 -29.65 -19.00
C TRP A 194 16.43 -30.63 -17.94
N LYS A 195 15.88 -30.56 -16.71
CA LYS A 195 16.19 -31.49 -15.64
C LYS A 195 15.71 -32.92 -15.95
N ILE A 196 14.54 -33.05 -16.58
CA ILE A 196 14.04 -34.35 -17.08
C ILE A 196 14.93 -34.91 -18.18
N ILE A 197 15.30 -34.09 -19.17
CA ILE A 197 16.18 -34.51 -20.28
C ILE A 197 17.51 -35.02 -19.72
N LEU A 198 18.13 -34.27 -18.79
CA LEU A 198 19.38 -34.69 -18.15
C LEU A 198 19.22 -36.01 -17.39
N PHE A 199 18.12 -36.20 -16.66
CA PHE A 199 17.83 -37.45 -15.96
C PHE A 199 17.69 -38.63 -16.92
N ILE A 200 16.98 -38.45 -18.03
CA ILE A 200 16.81 -39.49 -19.08
C ILE A 200 18.15 -39.87 -19.70
N ILE A 201 19.02 -38.90 -20.01
CA ILE A 201 20.34 -39.16 -20.60
C ILE A 201 21.23 -39.95 -19.63
N ILE A 202 21.25 -39.57 -18.35
CA ILE A 202 22.01 -40.28 -17.32
C ILE A 202 21.49 -41.71 -17.17
N PHE A 203 20.16 -41.88 -17.10
CA PHE A 203 19.53 -43.18 -16.95
C PHE A 203 19.83 -44.12 -18.13
N LEU A 204 19.72 -43.62 -19.38
CA LEU A 204 20.10 -44.36 -20.58
C LEU A 204 21.59 -44.71 -20.61
N GLY A 205 22.46 -43.80 -20.17
CA GLY A 205 23.89 -44.04 -20.04
C GLY A 205 24.20 -45.18 -19.06
N VAL A 206 23.56 -45.18 -17.88
CA VAL A 206 23.72 -46.24 -16.88
C VAL A 206 23.25 -47.59 -17.44
N LEU A 207 22.07 -47.64 -18.08
CA LEU A 207 21.58 -48.86 -18.72
C LEU A 207 22.54 -49.38 -19.79
N GLY A 208 23.05 -48.50 -20.65
CA GLY A 208 24.02 -48.87 -21.68
C GLY A 208 25.30 -49.47 -21.09
N VAL A 209 25.83 -48.85 -20.04
CA VAL A 209 27.01 -49.37 -19.32
C VAL A 209 26.71 -50.73 -18.69
N SER A 210 25.54 -50.91 -18.06
CA SER A 210 25.15 -52.19 -17.46
C SER A 210 25.07 -53.30 -18.52
N PHE A 211 24.45 -53.05 -19.67
CA PHE A 211 24.38 -54.02 -20.77
C PHE A 211 25.77 -54.35 -21.33
N PHE A 212 26.65 -53.35 -21.48
CA PHE A 212 28.01 -53.58 -21.93
C PHE A 212 28.80 -54.49 -20.99
N PHE A 213 28.69 -54.29 -19.67
CA PHE A 213 29.34 -55.17 -18.69
C PHE A 213 28.79 -56.60 -18.68
N ILE A 214 27.47 -56.76 -18.87
CA ILE A 214 26.85 -58.08 -18.98
C ILE A 214 27.38 -58.81 -20.22
N TRP A 215 27.39 -58.13 -21.37
CA TRP A 215 27.90 -58.69 -22.62
C TRP A 215 29.40 -59.04 -22.56
N GLN A 216 30.21 -58.18 -21.94
CA GLN A 216 31.64 -58.42 -21.78
C GLN A 216 31.94 -59.61 -20.83
N ARG A 217 31.05 -59.89 -19.87
CA ARG A 217 31.14 -61.12 -19.06
C ARG A 217 30.78 -62.36 -19.87
N GLN A 218 29.69 -62.31 -20.64
CA GLN A 218 29.25 -63.45 -21.46
C GLN A 218 30.30 -63.86 -22.50
N SER A 219 30.85 -62.88 -23.24
CA SER A 219 31.88 -63.15 -24.27
C SER A 219 33.18 -63.75 -23.74
N LYS A 220 33.55 -63.49 -22.48
CA LYS A 220 34.72 -64.13 -21.85
C LYS A 220 34.47 -65.60 -21.50
N ILE A 221 33.24 -65.94 -21.09
CA ILE A 221 32.88 -67.32 -20.73
C ILE A 221 32.88 -68.20 -21.99
N GLU A 222 32.34 -67.72 -23.11
CA GLU A 222 32.36 -68.45 -24.39
C GLU A 222 33.77 -68.64 -24.97
N ALA A 223 34.72 -67.77 -24.63
CA ALA A 223 36.11 -67.88 -25.09
C ALA A 223 36.89 -68.97 -24.33
N GLU A 224 36.52 -69.28 -23.09
CA GLU A 224 37.15 -70.33 -22.27
C GLU A 224 36.55 -71.73 -22.53
N GLU A 225 35.34 -71.82 -23.11
CA GLU A 225 34.66 -73.09 -23.42
C GLU A 225 35.00 -73.71 -24.79
N LYS A 226 35.81 -73.04 -25.64
CA LYS A 226 36.26 -73.68 -26.89
C LYS A 226 37.30 -74.77 -26.57
N PRO A 227 37.00 -76.07 -26.82
CA PRO A 227 37.95 -77.14 -26.58
C PRO A 227 39.15 -76.96 -27.52
N GLN A 228 40.36 -77.14 -26.99
CA GLN A 228 41.53 -77.41 -27.83
C GLN A 228 41.31 -78.77 -28.48
N GLU A 229 41.12 -78.79 -29.80
CA GLU A 229 41.20 -79.99 -30.64
C GLU A 229 42.57 -80.67 -30.52
#